data_AF-A0A822GHP8-F1
#
_entry.id   AF-A0A822GHP8-F1
#
_cell.length_a   1.000
_cell.length_b   1.000
_cell.length_c   1.000
_cell.angle_alpha   90.00
_cell.angle_beta   90.00
_cell.angle_gamma   90.00
#
_symmetry.space_group_name_H-M   'P 1'
#
loop_
_entity.id
_entity.type
_entity.pdbx_description
1 polymer ?
#
loop_
_entity_poly.entity_id
_entity_poly.type
_entity_poly.pdbx_seq_one_letter_code
_entity_poly.pdbx_strand_id
1 'polypeptide(L)'
;MFEGVVIQSNDTDVILLSISHNKIVNLPQFYIKKFNNSAKISTFINVKKIGQFLKSKWHIDEPSVLLTIHSISGCDTTSFIRFITKRSLFLTYLSNANQFKDLLQFGSSPTVNYESIQAAEKLVLLCYSNKSSVFRSIE
;
A
#
# COMPACT_ATOMS: atom_id res chain seq x y z
N MET A 1 -6.98 21.39 23.27
CA MET A 1 -7.49 21.68 21.92
C MET A 1 -6.58 20.96 20.94
N PHE A 2 -7.12 20.20 19.98
CA PHE A 2 -6.30 19.51 18.98
C PHE A 2 -6.06 20.46 17.80
N GLU A 3 -4.80 20.76 17.50
CA GLU A 3 -4.43 21.58 16.35
C GLU A 3 -4.10 20.67 15.16
N GLY A 4 -5.08 20.35 14.33
CA GLY A 4 -4.81 19.56 13.14
C GLY A 4 -6.07 19.12 12.40
N VAL A 5 -5.86 18.46 11.26
CA VAL A 5 -6.92 17.86 10.47
C VAL A 5 -6.95 16.36 10.73
N VAL A 6 -8.12 15.87 11.11
CA VAL A 6 -8.40 14.44 11.26
C VAL A 6 -9.43 14.02 10.23
N ILE A 7 -9.06 13.12 9.34
CA ILE A 7 -10.01 12.41 8.50
C ILE A 7 -10.47 11.17 9.27
N GLN A 8 -11.78 11.05 9.52
CA GLN A 8 -12.33 9.82 10.07
C GLN A 8 -12.76 8.92 8.91
N SER A 9 -12.02 7.85 8.67
CA SER A 9 -12.37 6.85 7.66
C SER A 9 -11.80 5.48 8.01
N ASN A 10 -12.62 4.45 7.79
CA ASN A 10 -12.17 3.05 7.83
C ASN A 10 -11.72 2.53 6.47
N ASP A 11 -12.01 3.30 5.42
CA ASP A 11 -11.68 2.97 4.03
C ASP A 11 -10.16 3.00 3.83
N THR A 12 -9.63 1.92 3.26
CA THR A 12 -8.20 1.79 2.97
C THR A 12 -7.78 2.72 1.84
N ASP A 13 -8.68 3.03 0.91
CA ASP A 13 -8.38 3.83 -0.28
C ASP A 13 -8.14 5.29 0.15
N VAL A 14 -8.94 5.80 1.10
CA VAL A 14 -8.71 7.12 1.73
C VAL A 14 -7.35 7.20 2.42
N ILE A 15 -6.92 6.11 3.06
CA ILE A 15 -5.61 6.04 3.71
C ILE A 15 -4.49 6.10 2.69
N LEU A 16 -4.56 5.28 1.65
CA LEU A 16 -3.55 5.20 0.60
C LEU A 16 -3.43 6.51 -0.17
N LEU A 17 -4.55 7.13 -0.53
CA LEU A 17 -4.57 8.43 -1.21
C LEU A 17 -3.97 9.53 -0.33
N SER A 18 -4.31 9.56 0.96
CA SER A 18 -3.76 10.55 1.89
C SER A 18 -2.25 10.41 2.04
N ILE A 19 -1.74 9.17 2.16
CA ILE A 19 -0.30 8.91 2.23
C ILE A 19 0.38 9.31 0.92
N SER A 20 -0.22 8.98 -0.22
CA SER A 20 0.38 9.24 -1.53
C SER A 20 0.50 10.73 -1.86
N HIS A 21 -0.50 11.51 -1.44
CA HIS A 21 -0.57 12.94 -1.69
C HIS A 21 -0.09 13.80 -0.50
N ASN A 22 0.58 13.20 0.49
CA ASN A 22 0.99 13.92 1.72
C ASN A 22 1.92 15.11 1.46
N LYS A 23 2.68 15.10 0.35
CA LYS A 23 3.56 16.21 -0.06
C LYS A 23 2.77 17.42 -0.56
N ILE A 24 1.57 17.22 -1.10
CA ILE A 24 0.67 18.28 -1.56
C ILE A 24 -0.09 18.87 -0.37
N VAL A 25 -0.50 18.02 0.57
CA VAL A 25 -1.22 18.42 1.78
C VAL A 25 -0.22 18.96 2.82
N ASN A 26 0.07 20.26 2.77
CA ASN A 26 1.00 20.91 3.69
C ASN A 26 0.40 21.17 5.10
N LEU A 27 -0.03 20.10 5.77
CA LEU A 27 -0.55 20.14 7.13
C LEU A 27 0.36 19.34 8.07
N PRO A 28 1.03 19.94 9.08
CA PRO A 28 1.93 19.22 9.97
C PRO A 28 1.22 18.13 10.79
N GLN A 29 0.01 18.43 11.25
CA GLN A 29 -0.83 17.56 12.07
C GLN A 29 -1.97 16.99 11.21
N PHE A 30 -1.62 16.06 10.32
CA PHE A 30 -2.58 15.38 9.44
C PHE A 30 -2.72 13.90 9.82
N TYR A 31 -3.92 13.54 10.27
CA TYR A 31 -4.20 12.23 10.85
C TYR A 31 -5.39 11.57 10.17
N ILE A 32 -5.36 10.24 10.15
CA ILE A 32 -6.52 9.42 9.84
C ILE A 32 -6.92 8.66 11.09
N LYS A 33 -8.17 8.83 11.51
CA LYS A 33 -8.78 8.08 12.59
C LYS A 33 -9.49 6.87 12.01
N LYS A 34 -8.94 5.67 12.27
CA LYS A 34 -9.63 4.39 12.03
C LYS A 34 -10.39 3.98 13.27
N PHE A 35 -11.59 3.45 13.08
CA PHE A 35 -12.42 2.89 14.14
C PHE A 35 -12.52 1.38 13.98
N ASN A 36 -12.00 0.64 14.96
CA ASN A 36 -12.18 -0.80 15.03
C ASN A 36 -13.54 -1.09 15.71
N ASN A 37 -14.53 -1.48 14.90
CA ASN A 37 -15.89 -1.81 15.38
C ASN A 37 -15.89 -2.90 16.45
N SER A 38 -15.08 -3.94 16.28
CA SER A 38 -15.04 -5.11 17.17
C SER A 38 -14.45 -4.75 18.54
N ALA A 39 -13.40 -3.94 18.57
CA ALA A 39 -12.74 -3.54 19.81
C ALA A 39 -13.30 -2.23 20.40
N LYS A 40 -14.16 -1.50 19.67
CA LYS A 40 -14.62 -0.14 19.99
C LYS A 40 -13.48 0.86 20.27
N ILE A 41 -12.33 0.66 19.62
CA ILE A 41 -11.13 1.49 19.78
C ILE A 41 -10.92 2.33 18.53
N SER A 42 -10.53 3.60 18.74
CA SER A 42 -10.05 4.48 17.67
C SER A 42 -8.52 4.49 17.64
N THR A 43 -7.95 4.33 16.45
CA THR A 43 -6.51 4.47 16.21
C THR A 43 -6.25 5.69 15.33
N PHE A 44 -5.31 6.53 15.75
CA PHE A 44 -4.89 7.70 14.98
C PHE A 44 -3.60 7.40 14.25
N ILE A 45 -3.64 7.55 12.93
CA ILE A 45 -2.53 7.30 12.02
C ILE A 45 -2.03 8.65 11.53
N ASN A 46 -0.79 9.02 11.86
CA ASN A 46 -0.17 10.20 11.28
C ASN A 46 0.34 9.88 9.87
N VAL A 47 -0.25 10.55 8.87
CA VAL A 47 0.00 10.28 7.45
C VAL A 47 1.46 10.57 7.08
N LYS A 48 2.02 11.68 7.58
CA LYS A 48 3.41 12.08 7.31
C LYS A 48 4.42 11.09 7.90
N LYS A 49 4.12 10.51 9.07
CA LYS A 49 4.97 9.49 9.70
C LYS A 49 5.02 8.19 8.90
N ILE A 50 3.95 7.81 8.20
CA ILE A 50 3.98 6.59 7.36
C ILE A 50 4.95 6.77 6.19
N GLY A 51 4.90 7.89 5.48
CA GLY A 51 5.84 8.16 4.38
C GLY A 51 7.29 8.10 4.85
N GLN A 52 7.58 8.72 6.02
CA GLN A 52 8.91 8.66 6.65
C GLN A 52 9.31 7.23 7.03
N PHE A 53 8.40 6.45 7.58
CA PHE A 53 8.64 5.06 7.97
C PHE A 53 8.90 4.15 6.76
N LEU A 54 8.15 4.34 5.66
CA LEU A 54 8.36 3.61 4.42
C LEU A 54 9.76 3.86 3.85
N LYS A 55 10.17 5.13 3.84
CA LYS A 55 11.51 5.55 3.44
C LYS A 55 12.59 4.98 4.36
N SER A 56 12.44 5.08 5.67
CA SER A 56 13.49 4.67 6.60
C SER A 56 13.68 3.16 6.69
N LYS A 57 12.59 2.39 6.64
CA LYS A 57 12.63 0.93 6.84
C LYS A 57 12.84 0.14 5.55
N TRP A 58 12.34 0.64 4.42
CA TRP A 58 12.36 -0.09 3.15
C TRP A 58 13.00 0.69 2.00
N HIS A 59 13.60 1.86 2.26
CA HIS A 59 14.22 2.72 1.25
C HIS A 59 13.28 3.10 0.10
N ILE A 60 11.98 3.19 0.40
CA ILE A 60 10.96 3.61 -0.57
C ILE A 60 10.78 5.11 -0.43
N ASP A 61 11.38 5.85 -1.36
CA ASP A 61 11.28 7.31 -1.41
C ASP A 61 9.92 7.81 -1.94
N GLU A 62 9.16 6.92 -2.56
CA GLU A 62 7.94 7.26 -3.25
C GLU A 62 6.69 6.57 -2.67
N PRO A 63 5.84 7.32 -1.96
CA PRO A 63 4.49 6.89 -1.62
C PRO A 63 3.63 6.48 -2.83
N SER A 64 4.00 6.89 -4.05
CA SER A 64 3.32 6.53 -5.31
C SER A 64 3.25 5.02 -5.52
N VAL A 65 4.23 4.27 -5.00
CA VAL A 65 4.21 2.81 -5.10
C VAL A 65 3.03 2.18 -4.36
N LEU A 66 2.53 2.86 -3.31
CA LEU A 66 1.34 2.40 -2.62
C LEU A 66 0.12 2.43 -3.54
N LEU A 67 0.00 3.44 -4.40
CA LEU A 67 -1.06 3.52 -5.41
C LEU A 67 -0.90 2.43 -6.47
N THR A 68 0.33 2.17 -6.92
CA THR A 68 0.61 1.10 -7.89
C THR A 68 0.27 -0.28 -7.33
N ILE A 69 0.71 -0.58 -6.11
CA ILE A 69 0.38 -1.85 -5.45
C ILE A 69 -1.12 -1.95 -5.22
N HIS A 70 -1.77 -0.83 -4.88
CA HIS A 70 -3.21 -0.78 -4.73
C HIS A 70 -3.94 -1.04 -6.05
N SER A 71 -3.51 -0.46 -7.17
CA SER A 71 -4.11 -0.72 -8.49
C SER A 71 -3.91 -2.17 -8.95
N ILE A 72 -2.78 -2.80 -8.61
CA ILE A 72 -2.54 -4.22 -8.88
C ILE A 72 -3.43 -5.11 -8.01
N SER A 73 -3.53 -4.83 -6.70
CA SER A 73 -4.41 -5.58 -5.80
C SER A 73 -5.90 -5.37 -6.10
N GLY A 74 -6.21 -4.23 -6.73
CA GLY A 74 -7.54 -3.68 -6.88
C GLY A 74 -8.10 -3.06 -5.59
N CYS A 75 -9.25 -2.39 -5.71
CA CYS A 75 -9.94 -1.76 -4.58
C CYS A 75 -10.90 -2.72 -3.88
N ASP A 76 -11.51 -2.31 -2.78
CA ASP A 76 -12.38 -3.18 -1.96
C ASP A 76 -13.59 -3.74 -2.75
N THR A 77 -13.95 -3.12 -3.89
CA THR A 77 -15.02 -3.58 -4.79
C THR A 77 -14.54 -4.45 -5.95
N THR A 78 -13.22 -4.46 -6.24
CA THR A 78 -12.64 -5.20 -7.36
C THR A 78 -11.31 -5.81 -6.94
N SER A 79 -11.30 -7.00 -6.35
CA SER A 79 -10.05 -7.73 -6.16
C SER A 79 -9.77 -8.58 -7.39
N PHE A 80 -8.75 -8.21 -8.17
CA PHE A 80 -8.32 -8.99 -9.34
C PHE A 80 -7.60 -10.29 -8.94
N ILE A 81 -7.05 -10.33 -7.72
CA ILE A 81 -6.16 -11.40 -7.28
C ILE A 81 -6.83 -12.25 -6.20
N ARG A 82 -7.28 -13.46 -6.58
CA ARG A 82 -7.95 -14.38 -5.66
C ARG A 82 -7.03 -14.85 -4.53
N PHE A 83 -7.54 -14.81 -3.30
CA PHE A 83 -6.89 -15.30 -2.08
C PHE A 83 -5.60 -14.56 -1.67
N ILE A 84 -5.16 -13.52 -2.37
CA ILE A 84 -4.02 -12.70 -1.96
C ILE A 84 -4.55 -11.44 -1.28
N THR A 85 -4.21 -11.25 -0.01
CA THR A 85 -4.60 -10.03 0.71
C THR A 85 -3.72 -8.86 0.26
N LYS A 86 -4.25 -7.62 0.29
CA LYS A 86 -3.45 -6.40 0.10
C LYS A 86 -2.19 -6.44 0.98
N ARG A 87 -2.33 -6.85 2.24
CA ARG A 87 -1.19 -7.01 3.17
C ARG A 87 -0.13 -7.97 2.64
N SER A 88 -0.50 -9.15 2.15
CA SER A 88 0.44 -10.12 1.60
C SER A 88 1.15 -9.60 0.36
N LEU A 89 0.43 -8.90 -0.52
CA LEU A 89 1.00 -8.26 -1.71
C LEU A 89 2.03 -7.19 -1.31
N PHE A 90 1.64 -6.29 -0.40
CA PHE A 90 2.52 -5.25 0.14
C PHE A 90 3.78 -5.84 0.77
N LEU A 91 3.63 -6.84 1.65
CA LEU A 91 4.80 -7.48 2.28
C LEU A 91 5.73 -8.15 1.26
N THR A 92 5.16 -8.81 0.24
CA THR A 92 5.96 -9.43 -0.82
C THR A 92 6.75 -8.39 -1.62
N TYR A 93 6.12 -7.27 -1.96
CA TYR A 93 6.79 -6.15 -2.60
C TYR A 93 7.92 -5.60 -1.71
N LEU A 94 7.62 -5.29 -0.45
CA LEU A 94 8.58 -4.70 0.49
C LEU A 94 9.82 -5.58 0.70
N SER A 95 9.64 -6.90 0.76
CA SER A 95 10.76 -7.86 0.89
C SER A 95 11.63 -7.97 -0.37
N ASN A 96 11.19 -7.41 -1.49
CA ASN A 96 11.86 -7.52 -2.79
C ASN A 96 11.93 -6.15 -3.50
N ALA A 97 11.90 -5.04 -2.77
CA ALA A 97 11.66 -3.70 -3.33
C ALA A 97 12.63 -3.35 -4.48
N ASN A 98 13.92 -3.71 -4.36
CA ASN A 98 14.92 -3.50 -5.41
C ASN A 98 14.59 -4.21 -6.73
N GLN A 99 13.97 -5.41 -6.67
CA GLN A 99 13.57 -6.17 -7.86
C GLN A 99 12.33 -5.60 -8.56
N PHE A 100 11.59 -4.73 -7.87
CA PHE A 100 10.33 -4.17 -8.34
C PHE A 100 10.38 -2.64 -8.49
N LYS A 101 11.58 -2.07 -8.59
CA LYS A 101 11.78 -0.63 -8.77
C LYS A 101 11.01 -0.08 -9.98
N ASP A 102 10.82 -0.90 -11.02
CA ASP A 102 10.14 -0.51 -12.26
C ASP A 102 8.62 -0.39 -12.10
N LEU A 103 8.06 -0.83 -10.95
CA LEU A 103 6.68 -0.53 -10.58
C LEU A 103 6.47 0.97 -10.31
N LEU A 104 7.51 1.73 -9.98
CA LEU A 104 7.40 3.18 -9.84
C LEU A 104 7.06 3.89 -11.16
N GLN A 105 7.33 3.25 -12.30
CA GLN A 105 6.98 3.75 -13.62
C GLN A 105 5.53 3.43 -14.01
N PHE A 106 4.79 2.69 -13.18
CA PHE A 106 3.41 2.35 -13.47
C PHE A 106 2.54 3.61 -13.44
N GLY A 107 1.86 3.91 -14.56
CA GLY A 107 1.03 5.10 -14.70
C GLY A 107 1.80 6.41 -14.93
N SER A 108 3.12 6.37 -15.14
CA SER A 108 3.92 7.57 -15.50
C SER A 108 3.83 7.93 -16.98
N SER A 109 3.31 7.03 -17.83
CA SER A 109 3.11 7.22 -19.25
C SER A 109 1.69 6.81 -19.67
N PRO A 110 1.08 7.50 -20.66
CA PRO A 110 -0.14 7.02 -21.31
C PRO A 110 0.09 5.74 -22.13
N THR A 111 1.34 5.43 -22.48
CA THR A 111 1.71 4.17 -23.13
C THR A 111 2.00 3.09 -22.09
N VAL A 112 1.56 1.88 -22.40
CA VAL A 112 1.84 0.71 -21.60
C VAL A 112 3.33 0.38 -21.65
N ASN A 113 4.02 0.56 -20.53
CA ASN A 113 5.42 0.18 -20.37
C ASN A 113 5.50 -1.34 -20.07
N TYR A 114 6.27 -2.06 -20.89
CA TYR A 114 6.35 -3.52 -20.80
C TYR A 114 7.10 -4.00 -19.56
N GLU A 115 8.16 -3.29 -19.16
CA GLU A 115 8.94 -3.58 -17.95
C GLU A 115 8.08 -3.47 -16.69
N SER A 116 7.22 -2.44 -16.61
CA SER A 116 6.28 -2.28 -15.49
C SER A 116 5.21 -3.36 -15.45
N ILE A 117 4.73 -3.85 -16.60
CA ILE A 117 3.82 -5.02 -16.66
C ILE A 117 4.54 -6.24 -16.11
N GLN A 118 5.73 -6.55 -16.63
CA GLN A 118 6.47 -7.74 -16.20
C GLN A 118 6.78 -7.71 -14.70
N ALA A 119 7.12 -6.53 -14.16
CA ALA A 119 7.31 -6.35 -12.72
C ALA A 119 6.02 -6.64 -11.93
N ALA A 120 4.86 -6.18 -12.43
CA ALA A 120 3.57 -6.44 -11.80
C ALA A 120 3.19 -7.93 -11.85
N GLU A 121 3.32 -8.58 -13.01
CA GLU A 121 3.08 -10.01 -13.18
C GLU A 121 3.98 -10.85 -12.25
N LYS A 122 5.28 -10.53 -12.21
CA LYS A 122 6.24 -11.19 -11.34
C LYS A 122 5.89 -11.04 -9.86
N LEU A 123 5.42 -9.85 -9.44
CA LEU A 123 4.96 -9.62 -8.07
C LEU A 123 3.76 -10.51 -7.72
N VAL A 124 2.78 -10.60 -8.61
CA VAL A 124 1.59 -11.45 -8.42
C VAL A 124 2.00 -12.93 -8.34
N LEU A 125 2.84 -13.40 -9.26
CA LEU A 125 3.35 -14.77 -9.26
C LEU A 125 4.09 -15.11 -7.96
N LEU A 126 4.98 -14.23 -7.49
CA LEU A 126 5.70 -14.43 -6.23
C LEU A 126 4.77 -14.54 -5.02
N CYS A 127 3.64 -13.81 -5.02
CA CYS A 127 2.64 -13.93 -3.96
C CYS A 127 1.98 -15.33 -3.94
N TYR A 128 1.86 -16.01 -5.09
CA TYR A 128 1.39 -17.39 -5.16
C TYR A 128 2.49 -18.41 -4.88
N SER A 129 3.72 -18.20 -5.35
CA SER A 129 4.84 -19.10 -5.10
C SER A 129 5.26 -19.13 -3.62
N ASN A 130 5.17 -18.01 -2.92
CA ASN A 130 5.43 -17.93 -1.48
C ASN A 130 4.33 -18.60 -0.62
N LYS A 131 3.19 -18.97 -1.21
CA LYS A 131 2.14 -19.74 -0.51
C LYS A 131 2.41 -21.23 -0.44
N SER A 132 3.34 -21.76 -1.24
CA SER A 132 3.71 -23.19 -1.23
C SER A 132 4.22 -23.66 0.13
N SER A 133 4.67 -22.75 1.00
CA SER A 133 5.10 -23.02 2.37
C SER A 133 4.02 -22.76 3.43
N VAL A 134 2.94 -22.04 3.10
CA VAL A 134 1.89 -21.64 4.06
C VAL A 134 0.71 -22.62 4.09
N PHE A 135 0.48 -23.39 3.03
CA PHE A 135 -0.54 -24.44 3.01
C PHE A 135 -0.10 -25.77 3.65
N ARG A 136 1.16 -25.89 4.09
CA ARG A 136 1.64 -27.07 4.85
C ARG A 136 1.53 -26.93 6.37
N SER A 137 1.05 -25.79 6.89
CA SER A 137 0.89 -25.55 8.32
C SER A 137 -0.56 -25.33 8.74
N ILE A 138 -1.52 -25.79 7.93
CA ILE A 138 -2.93 -25.94 8.30
C ILE A 138 -3.35 -27.38 7.97
N GLU A 139 -2.67 -28.33 8.61
CA GLU A 139 -3.20 -29.65 8.99
C GLU A 139 -2.78 -29.89 10.45
#